data_AF-A0A8H5Y3C1-F1
#
_entry.id   AF-A0A8H5Y3C1-F1
#
_cell.length_a   1.000
_cell.length_b   1.000
_cell.length_c   1.000
_cell.angle_alpha   90.00
_cell.angle_beta   90.00
_cell.angle_gamma   90.00
#
_symmetry.space_group_name_H-M   'P 1'
#
loop_
_entity.id
_entity.type
_entity.pdbx_description
1 polymer ?
#
loop_
_entity_poly.entity_id
_entity_poly.type
_entity_poly.pdbx_seq_one_letter_code
_entity_poly.pdbx_strand_id
1 'polypeptide(L)'
;MAYAFDISPEKRASRASFIWRQLFVTPPPVSSDEVNLAGRIALVTGATGGIGLEITRQLLGLGCKVIMGVRDEQRGETVRQDLIQEDNLTDDMVQIWKLDLSSYRSITAFAANAKNMDNLNIAILNAGIYKVSEAFSPTGYEEGMQLNYLSNILLLISLLPIIRKNAPAGETGHICLVSSDTAAWAKFEERTSTPLLPAFKKSMKTWDMGERYGTTKLLGQLFLTALSKRVSSVTLSCANPGLCGSGSDLAREAKGILRFAHKVQCLLLSRTCAVGARTIVHSVTTLHRQAHGHYVEGDKIQPMAPIVYQDEGKEVAERLYAETLEELSFAGLTTKKECHLKYKTPHSPIIGGVIERTYTYPRTVFSVTQQDISSHLPLYSMARTWQLWLSPRPVRRTETPSEPRMLSQNGAALFEFHYEHCGQLVVRETHYAENKLVQDGRSGPPLHIHCGQTEYFQVESGTLAVIRNGKKSILAKGGGIIKILPGTRYRAPPLSTQLRRIDKSRCSHRFWAEAPVTEDLVFRVWAEPQNLDRGFDEAFLRNYLGYLRDCEEQNIQPSVFQLALLSWGGDTLLSPPWWVPLWTLRLFHFVLAHMVGRFFLGYQASYEEYSPRMTGGRGTLKKMT
;
A
#
# COMPACT_ATOMS: atom_id res chain seq x y z
N MET A 1 -31.59 2.69 -14.54
CA MET A 1 -31.74 2.93 -13.08
C MET A 1 -30.46 3.54 -12.57
N ALA A 2 -30.51 4.39 -11.54
CA ALA A 2 -29.30 4.87 -10.89
C ALA A 2 -28.55 3.68 -10.25
N TYR A 3 -27.23 3.63 -10.40
CA TYR A 3 -26.41 2.62 -9.75
C TYR A 3 -26.52 2.77 -8.22
N ALA A 4 -26.82 1.69 -7.52
CA ALA A 4 -26.92 1.70 -6.07
C ALA A 4 -25.52 1.56 -5.46
N PHE A 5 -25.01 2.64 -4.85
CA PHE A 5 -23.72 2.64 -4.18
C PHE A 5 -23.84 2.10 -2.76
N ASP A 6 -22.79 1.44 -2.28
CA ASP A 6 -22.63 1.00 -0.89
C ASP A 6 -22.28 2.15 0.08
N ILE A 7 -21.98 3.33 -0.47
CA ILE A 7 -21.58 4.53 0.26
C ILE A 7 -22.15 5.78 -0.42
N SER A 8 -22.57 6.78 0.36
CA SER A 8 -23.03 8.05 -0.21
C SER A 8 -21.89 8.83 -0.87
N PRO A 9 -22.16 9.66 -1.90
CA PRO A 9 -21.15 10.51 -2.51
C PRO A 9 -20.41 11.41 -1.51
N GLU A 10 -21.11 11.99 -0.52
CA GLU A 10 -20.55 12.89 0.48
C GLU A 10 -19.60 12.15 1.43
N LYS A 11 -20.02 10.97 1.92
CA LYS A 11 -19.18 10.14 2.79
C LYS A 11 -17.96 9.64 2.03
N ARG A 12 -18.13 9.25 0.75
CA ARG A 12 -17.04 8.84 -0.13
C ARG A 12 -16.00 9.95 -0.29
N ALA A 13 -16.46 11.17 -0.55
CA ALA A 13 -15.67 12.38 -0.73
C ALA A 13 -14.97 12.88 0.54
N SER A 14 -15.29 12.37 1.72
CA SER A 14 -14.67 12.86 2.95
C SER A 14 -13.15 12.59 3.01
N ARG A 15 -12.39 13.52 3.61
CA ARG A 15 -10.94 13.36 3.84
C ARG A 15 -10.63 12.12 4.68
N ALA A 16 -11.49 11.80 5.66
CA ALA A 16 -11.37 10.62 6.50
C ALA A 16 -11.51 9.32 5.68
N SER A 17 -12.52 9.26 4.78
CA SER A 17 -12.67 8.14 3.84
C SER A 17 -11.45 7.97 2.95
N PHE A 18 -10.93 9.06 2.39
CA PHE A 18 -9.70 9.03 1.58
C PHE A 18 -8.50 8.49 2.37
N ILE A 19 -8.24 9.02 3.58
CA ILE A 19 -7.11 8.56 4.42
C ILE A 19 -7.26 7.08 4.76
N TRP A 20 -8.47 6.65 5.15
CA TRP A 20 -8.74 5.25 5.46
C TRP A 20 -8.46 4.34 4.26
N ARG A 21 -8.90 4.72 3.06
CA ARG A 21 -8.62 3.96 1.83
C ARG A 21 -7.13 3.88 1.55
N GLN A 22 -6.41 4.99 1.67
CA GLN A 22 -4.98 5.02 1.41
C GLN A 22 -4.18 4.11 2.35
N LEU A 23 -4.61 3.98 3.61
CA LEU A 23 -3.91 3.20 4.62
C LEU A 23 -4.33 1.73 4.66
N PHE A 24 -5.59 1.43 4.36
CA PHE A 24 -6.19 0.11 4.65
C PHE A 24 -6.77 -0.62 3.44
N VAL A 25 -6.82 0.01 2.28
CA VAL A 25 -7.31 -0.62 1.05
C VAL A 25 -6.17 -0.74 0.05
N THR A 26 -5.93 -1.96 -0.41
CA THR A 26 -5.01 -2.24 -1.52
C THR A 26 -5.80 -2.88 -2.64
N PRO A 27 -5.94 -2.22 -3.81
CA PRO A 27 -6.52 -2.84 -4.98
C PRO A 27 -5.78 -4.17 -5.31
N PRO A 28 -6.51 -5.27 -5.54
CA PRO A 28 -5.91 -6.53 -5.96
C PRO A 28 -5.23 -6.38 -7.32
N PRO A 29 -4.20 -7.19 -7.64
CA PRO A 29 -3.69 -7.28 -8.99
C PRO A 29 -4.73 -7.94 -9.91
N VAL A 30 -4.75 -7.57 -11.19
CA VAL A 30 -5.51 -8.30 -12.21
C VAL A 30 -4.67 -9.49 -12.66
N SER A 31 -5.19 -10.71 -12.50
CA SER A 31 -4.49 -11.93 -12.90
C SER A 31 -4.62 -12.19 -14.41
N SER A 32 -3.54 -12.65 -15.04
CA SER A 32 -3.56 -13.13 -16.43
C SER A 32 -4.39 -14.41 -16.59
N ASP A 33 -4.66 -15.14 -15.50
CA ASP A 33 -5.55 -16.31 -15.51
C ASP A 33 -7.03 -15.90 -15.64
N GLU A 34 -7.36 -14.69 -15.19
CA GLU A 34 -8.73 -14.15 -15.21
C GLU A 34 -9.00 -13.29 -16.45
N VAL A 35 -7.98 -12.53 -16.89
CA VAL A 35 -8.08 -11.58 -17.99
C VAL A 35 -6.96 -11.82 -18.99
N ASN A 36 -7.32 -12.02 -20.26
CA ASN A 36 -6.39 -12.11 -21.38
C ASN A 36 -6.71 -11.04 -22.43
N LEU A 37 -5.71 -10.18 -22.71
CA LEU A 37 -5.78 -9.09 -23.68
C LEU A 37 -4.93 -9.37 -24.93
N ALA A 38 -4.53 -10.61 -25.16
CA ALA A 38 -3.83 -11.01 -26.39
C ALA A 38 -4.59 -10.58 -27.64
N GLY A 39 -3.84 -10.05 -28.62
CA GLY A 39 -4.41 -9.52 -29.87
C GLY A 39 -5.08 -8.14 -29.73
N ARG A 40 -5.13 -7.56 -28.54
CA ARG A 40 -5.63 -6.19 -28.30
C ARG A 40 -4.49 -5.18 -28.26
N ILE A 41 -4.81 -3.94 -28.65
CA ILE A 41 -3.89 -2.80 -28.56
C ILE A 41 -4.48 -1.74 -27.62
N ALA A 42 -3.67 -1.28 -26.67
CA ALA A 42 -4.01 -0.21 -25.74
C ALA A 42 -3.15 1.04 -25.96
N LEU A 43 -3.77 2.21 -25.96
CA LEU A 43 -3.06 3.49 -25.84
C LEU A 43 -2.94 3.88 -24.36
N VAL A 44 -1.74 4.24 -23.92
CA VAL A 44 -1.50 4.84 -22.60
C VAL A 44 -0.80 6.19 -22.76
N THR A 45 -1.43 7.27 -22.29
CA THR A 45 -0.82 8.61 -22.32
C THR A 45 0.02 8.87 -21.07
N GLY A 46 1.16 9.55 -21.22
CA GLY A 46 2.04 9.82 -20.08
C GLY A 46 2.71 8.56 -19.52
N ALA A 47 3.07 7.64 -20.41
CA ALA A 47 3.55 6.29 -20.08
C ALA A 47 5.05 6.21 -19.72
N THR A 48 5.81 7.30 -19.78
CA THR A 48 7.29 7.31 -19.56
C THR A 48 7.71 7.38 -18.09
N GLY A 49 6.77 7.18 -17.16
CA GLY A 49 7.05 7.17 -15.73
C GLY A 49 5.78 7.05 -14.87
N GLY A 50 5.98 6.84 -13.57
CA GLY A 50 4.92 6.80 -12.56
C GLY A 50 3.78 5.84 -12.89
N ILE A 51 2.55 6.29 -12.67
CA ILE A 51 1.34 5.47 -12.85
C ILE A 51 1.20 5.02 -14.31
N GLY A 52 1.53 5.87 -15.29
CA GLY A 52 1.43 5.53 -16.71
C GLY A 52 2.34 4.36 -17.10
N LEU A 53 3.57 4.34 -16.60
CA LEU A 53 4.51 3.24 -16.83
C LEU A 53 3.99 1.92 -16.23
N GLU A 54 3.47 1.98 -15.01
CA GLU A 54 2.95 0.78 -14.34
C GLU A 54 1.64 0.26 -14.95
N ILE A 55 0.81 1.14 -15.51
CA ILE A 55 -0.33 0.73 -16.34
C ILE A 55 0.17 -0.02 -17.57
N THR A 56 1.17 0.53 -18.28
CA THR A 56 1.78 -0.12 -19.45
C THR A 56 2.29 -1.50 -19.09
N ARG A 57 3.09 -1.64 -18.02
CA ARG A 57 3.63 -2.94 -17.57
C ARG A 57 2.52 -3.95 -17.25
N GLN A 58 1.46 -3.53 -16.56
CA GLN A 58 0.35 -4.42 -16.22
C GLN A 58 -0.46 -4.86 -17.44
N LEU A 59 -0.71 -3.97 -18.41
CA LEU A 59 -1.38 -4.35 -19.65
C LEU A 59 -0.54 -5.32 -20.50
N LEU A 60 0.79 -5.12 -20.55
CA LEU A 60 1.73 -6.03 -21.21
C LEU A 60 1.70 -7.41 -20.56
N GLY A 61 1.68 -7.47 -19.23
CA GLY A 61 1.56 -8.71 -18.47
C GLY A 61 0.24 -9.47 -18.71
N LEU A 62 -0.80 -8.78 -19.18
CA LEU A 62 -2.07 -9.39 -19.63
C LEU A 62 -2.07 -9.75 -21.13
N GLY A 63 -0.92 -9.64 -21.81
CA GLY A 63 -0.75 -9.96 -23.23
C GLY A 63 -1.17 -8.84 -24.20
N CYS A 64 -1.48 -7.64 -23.71
CA CYS A 64 -1.88 -6.52 -24.55
C CYS A 64 -0.66 -5.85 -25.21
N LYS A 65 -0.74 -5.49 -26.49
CA LYS A 65 0.24 -4.58 -27.09
C LYS A 65 -0.05 -3.15 -26.64
N VAL A 66 0.97 -2.37 -26.32
CA VAL A 66 0.81 -1.02 -25.79
C VAL A 66 1.44 0.03 -26.70
N ILE A 67 0.64 1.01 -27.10
CA ILE A 67 1.10 2.28 -27.67
C ILE A 67 1.32 3.26 -26.53
N MET A 68 2.58 3.62 -26.30
CA MET A 68 2.95 4.68 -25.37
C MET A 68 2.84 6.03 -26.09
N GLY A 69 1.82 6.80 -25.75
CA GLY A 69 1.66 8.17 -26.21
C GLY A 69 2.55 9.12 -25.40
N VAL A 70 3.63 9.61 -26.01
CA VAL A 70 4.69 10.35 -25.31
C VAL A 70 5.00 11.69 -25.97
N ARG A 71 5.34 12.70 -25.16
CA ARG A 71 5.80 13.99 -25.67
C ARG A 71 7.24 13.93 -26.17
N ASP A 72 8.10 13.19 -25.50
CA ASP A 72 9.52 13.03 -25.82
C ASP A 72 9.75 11.60 -26.28
N GLU A 73 9.98 11.42 -27.58
CA GLU A 73 10.13 10.11 -28.20
C GLU A 73 11.44 9.43 -27.79
N GLN A 74 12.51 10.21 -27.56
CA GLN A 74 13.79 9.65 -27.12
C GLN A 74 13.67 9.06 -25.72
N ARG A 75 13.05 9.81 -24.78
CA ARG A 75 12.74 9.27 -23.45
C ARG A 75 11.78 8.09 -23.52
N GLY A 76 10.80 8.13 -24.43
CA GLY A 76 9.90 7.02 -24.69
C GLY A 76 10.65 5.75 -25.10
N GLU A 77 11.57 5.86 -26.04
CA GLU A 77 12.34 4.74 -26.57
C GLU A 77 13.25 4.11 -25.51
N THR A 78 13.89 4.92 -24.66
CA THR A 78 14.66 4.41 -23.52
C THR A 78 13.78 3.55 -22.60
N VAL A 79 12.61 4.07 -22.20
CA VAL A 79 11.70 3.33 -21.31
C VAL A 79 11.15 2.06 -21.98
N ARG A 80 10.89 2.12 -23.29
CA ARG A 80 10.48 0.94 -24.06
C ARG A 80 11.55 -0.15 -24.08
N GLN A 81 12.82 0.23 -24.29
CA GLN A 81 13.93 -0.72 -24.27
C GLN A 81 14.07 -1.38 -22.89
N ASP A 82 13.96 -0.59 -21.83
CA ASP A 82 13.98 -1.11 -20.46
C ASP A 82 12.84 -2.12 -20.24
N LEU A 83 11.60 -1.79 -20.62
CA LEU A 83 10.45 -2.70 -20.50
C LEU A 83 10.65 -4.01 -21.28
N ILE A 84 11.14 -3.92 -22.53
CA ILE A 84 11.38 -5.10 -23.37
C ILE A 84 12.43 -6.02 -22.74
N GLN A 85 13.51 -5.46 -22.18
CA GLN A 85 14.59 -6.20 -21.55
C GLN A 85 14.19 -6.78 -20.19
N GLU A 86 13.56 -5.98 -19.32
CA GLU A 86 13.17 -6.38 -17.97
C GLU A 86 12.11 -7.49 -17.99
N ASP A 87 11.13 -7.39 -18.90
CA ASP A 87 9.96 -8.28 -18.93
C ASP A 87 10.05 -9.35 -20.05
N ASN A 88 11.21 -9.49 -20.73
CA ASN A 88 11.46 -10.43 -21.83
C ASN A 88 10.38 -10.40 -22.93
N LEU A 89 9.97 -9.20 -23.34
CA LEU A 89 8.89 -9.01 -24.32
C LEU A 89 9.43 -9.06 -25.75
N THR A 90 8.56 -9.36 -26.73
CA THR A 90 8.92 -9.16 -28.14
C THR A 90 8.88 -7.67 -28.50
N ASP A 91 9.71 -7.28 -29.46
CA ASP A 91 9.91 -5.88 -29.85
C ASP A 91 8.59 -5.18 -30.27
N ASP A 92 7.65 -5.93 -30.84
CA ASP A 92 6.36 -5.43 -31.32
C ASP A 92 5.30 -5.21 -30.22
N MET A 93 5.58 -5.62 -28.97
CA MET A 93 4.64 -5.47 -27.84
C MET A 93 4.48 -4.03 -27.38
N VAL A 94 5.50 -3.18 -27.58
CA VAL A 94 5.50 -1.78 -27.16
C VAL A 94 5.83 -0.89 -28.35
N GLN A 95 5.03 0.15 -28.59
CA GLN A 95 5.26 1.14 -29.63
C GLN A 95 5.31 2.55 -29.04
N ILE A 96 6.23 3.38 -29.52
CA ILE A 96 6.32 4.79 -29.13
C ILE A 96 5.67 5.65 -30.19
N TRP A 97 4.66 6.43 -29.78
CA TRP A 97 3.97 7.38 -30.66
C TRP A 97 4.04 8.79 -30.09
N LYS A 98 4.43 9.76 -30.93
CA LYS A 98 4.42 11.18 -30.56
C LYS A 98 3.01 11.65 -30.22
N LEU A 99 2.85 12.15 -29.00
CA LEU A 99 1.63 12.76 -28.52
C LEU A 99 1.94 13.84 -27.48
N ASP A 100 1.86 15.10 -27.91
CA ASP A 100 1.97 16.26 -27.03
C ASP A 100 0.59 16.84 -26.71
N LEU A 101 0.11 16.58 -25.49
CA LEU A 101 -1.19 17.09 -25.01
C LEU A 101 -1.20 18.60 -24.74
N SER A 102 -0.09 19.33 -24.91
CA SER A 102 -0.10 20.79 -24.92
C SER A 102 -0.46 21.39 -26.29
N SER A 103 -0.56 20.55 -27.33
CA SER A 103 -0.81 20.97 -28.71
C SER A 103 -1.98 20.22 -29.35
N TYR A 104 -3.07 20.95 -29.63
CA TYR A 104 -4.22 20.40 -30.36
C TYR A 104 -3.83 19.80 -31.72
N ARG A 105 -2.86 20.39 -32.43
CA ARG A 105 -2.35 19.84 -33.69
C ARG A 105 -1.68 18.48 -33.49
N SER A 106 -0.94 18.29 -32.39
CA SER A 106 -0.35 16.99 -32.08
C SER A 106 -1.44 15.94 -31.84
N ILE A 107 -2.52 16.32 -31.15
CA ILE A 107 -3.62 15.41 -30.80
C ILE A 107 -4.40 14.99 -32.04
N THR A 108 -4.75 15.94 -32.91
CA THR A 108 -5.47 15.64 -34.15
C THR A 108 -4.63 14.85 -35.13
N ALA A 109 -3.32 15.11 -35.23
CA ALA A 109 -2.38 14.32 -36.03
C ALA A 109 -2.26 12.87 -35.50
N PHE A 110 -2.16 12.70 -34.18
CA PHE A 110 -2.15 11.38 -33.55
C PHE A 110 -3.43 10.60 -33.88
N ALA A 111 -4.60 11.22 -33.72
CA ALA A 111 -5.88 10.58 -34.03
C ALA A 111 -6.03 10.24 -35.51
N ALA A 112 -5.55 11.10 -36.41
CA ALA A 112 -5.53 10.83 -37.85
C ALA A 112 -4.67 9.60 -38.19
N ASN A 113 -3.50 9.46 -37.57
CA ASN A 113 -2.62 8.30 -37.73
C ASN A 113 -3.26 7.03 -37.16
N ALA A 114 -3.94 7.12 -36.00
CA ALA A 114 -4.61 6.00 -35.37
C ALA A 114 -5.85 5.49 -36.12
N LYS A 115 -6.41 6.29 -37.05
CA LYS A 115 -7.70 6.01 -37.71
C LYS A 115 -7.75 4.68 -38.47
N ASN A 116 -6.62 4.28 -39.04
CA ASN A 116 -6.51 3.05 -39.83
C ASN A 116 -5.94 1.88 -39.03
N MET A 117 -5.67 2.05 -37.73
CA MET A 117 -5.22 0.95 -36.90
C MET A 117 -6.33 -0.06 -36.70
N ASP A 118 -5.92 -1.32 -36.70
CA ASP A 118 -6.74 -2.43 -36.27
C ASP A 118 -6.45 -2.75 -34.80
N ASN A 119 -7.45 -3.27 -34.09
CA ASN A 119 -7.36 -3.76 -32.71
C ASN A 119 -7.03 -2.72 -31.62
N LEU A 120 -6.97 -1.42 -31.92
CA LEU A 120 -6.92 -0.37 -30.90
C LEU A 120 -8.27 -0.25 -30.20
N ASN A 121 -8.42 -0.94 -29.07
CA ASN A 121 -9.68 -1.09 -28.36
C ASN A 121 -9.66 -0.57 -26.92
N ILE A 122 -8.49 -0.21 -26.37
CA ILE A 122 -8.37 0.40 -25.05
C ILE A 122 -7.61 1.72 -25.18
N ALA A 123 -8.11 2.79 -24.56
CA ALA A 123 -7.35 4.02 -24.35
C ALA A 123 -7.42 4.47 -22.90
N ILE A 124 -6.25 4.72 -22.31
CA ILE A 124 -6.09 5.21 -20.95
C ILE A 124 -5.48 6.59 -21.02
N LEU A 125 -6.33 7.59 -20.75
CA LEU A 125 -5.98 9.00 -20.76
C LEU A 125 -5.45 9.37 -19.38
N ASN A 126 -4.20 8.97 -19.12
CA ASN A 126 -3.53 9.10 -17.83
C ASN A 126 -2.75 10.42 -17.67
N ALA A 127 -2.23 10.97 -18.76
CA ALA A 127 -1.40 12.17 -18.70
C ALA A 127 -2.13 13.37 -18.06
N GLY A 128 -1.42 14.01 -17.13
CA GLY A 128 -1.88 15.19 -16.43
C GLY A 128 -0.73 15.93 -15.76
N ILE A 129 -0.97 17.19 -15.41
CA ILE A 129 -0.02 18.09 -14.77
C ILE A 129 -0.64 18.72 -13.52
N TYR A 130 0.21 19.00 -12.54
CA TYR A 130 -0.10 19.78 -11.37
C TYR A 130 0.82 21.00 -11.36
N LYS A 131 0.24 22.19 -11.55
CA LYS A 131 0.97 23.45 -11.69
C LYS A 131 1.21 24.09 -10.33
N VAL A 132 2.46 24.42 -10.02
CA VAL A 132 2.79 25.15 -8.77
C VAL A 132 2.55 26.64 -8.90
N SER A 133 2.65 27.19 -10.12
CA SER A 133 2.36 28.58 -10.45
C SER A 133 1.38 28.67 -11.61
N GLU A 134 0.53 29.70 -11.59
CA GLU A 134 -0.38 30.00 -12.69
C GLU A 134 0.40 30.29 -13.97
N ALA A 135 0.00 29.65 -15.07
CA ALA A 135 0.55 29.88 -16.40
C ALA A 135 -0.54 29.62 -17.44
N PHE A 136 -0.43 30.27 -18.60
CA PHE A 136 -1.42 30.17 -19.67
C PHE A 136 -0.79 29.59 -20.94
N SER A 137 -1.53 28.69 -21.56
CA SER A 137 -1.19 28.08 -22.84
C SER A 137 -1.46 29.05 -24.01
N PRO A 138 -0.95 28.77 -25.22
CA PRO A 138 -1.18 29.61 -26.41
C PRO A 138 -2.66 29.77 -26.81
N THR A 139 -3.55 28.88 -26.37
CA THR A 139 -5.01 28.98 -26.58
C THR A 139 -5.69 29.94 -25.60
N GLY A 140 -4.93 30.51 -24.66
CA GLY A 140 -5.38 31.43 -23.63
C GLY A 140 -5.97 30.76 -22.39
N TYR A 141 -6.03 29.42 -22.34
CA TYR A 141 -6.46 28.68 -21.14
C TYR A 141 -5.29 28.44 -20.18
N GLU A 142 -5.55 28.43 -18.88
CA GLU A 142 -4.59 27.99 -17.86
C GLU A 142 -4.02 26.60 -18.23
N GLU A 143 -2.71 26.39 -18.07
CA GLU A 143 -2.02 25.19 -18.58
C GLU A 143 -2.62 23.87 -18.07
N GLY A 144 -2.97 23.80 -16.77
CA GLY A 144 -3.66 22.66 -16.19
C GLY A 144 -5.02 22.41 -16.82
N MET A 145 -5.82 23.45 -17.03
CA MET A 145 -7.10 23.37 -17.76
C MET A 145 -6.93 22.91 -19.20
N GLN A 146 -5.96 23.47 -19.92
CA GLN A 146 -5.65 23.09 -21.30
C GLN A 146 -5.28 21.60 -21.39
N LEU A 147 -4.34 21.14 -20.56
CA LEU A 147 -3.79 19.78 -20.67
C LEU A 147 -4.70 18.74 -20.01
N ASN A 148 -5.07 18.94 -18.74
CA ASN A 148 -5.80 17.93 -17.97
C ASN A 148 -7.23 17.73 -18.45
N TYR A 149 -7.87 18.81 -18.93
CA TYR A 149 -9.26 18.78 -19.38
C TYR A 149 -9.35 18.85 -20.91
N LEU A 150 -9.17 20.02 -21.53
CA LEU A 150 -9.52 20.23 -22.95
C LEU A 150 -8.79 19.27 -23.90
N SER A 151 -7.49 19.07 -23.69
CA SER A 151 -6.66 18.21 -24.55
C SER A 151 -6.97 16.73 -24.38
N ASN A 152 -7.19 16.28 -23.14
CA ASN A 152 -7.66 14.92 -22.88
C ASN A 152 -9.07 14.67 -23.47
N ILE A 153 -9.98 15.65 -23.39
CA ILE A 153 -11.31 15.53 -23.99
C ILE A 153 -11.24 15.53 -25.53
N LEU A 154 -10.40 16.38 -26.13
CA LEU A 154 -10.15 16.36 -27.57
C LEU A 154 -9.66 14.97 -28.04
N LEU A 155 -8.70 14.40 -27.31
CA LEU A 155 -8.20 13.07 -27.59
C LEU A 155 -9.27 12.00 -27.39
N LEU A 156 -10.04 12.05 -26.29
CA LEU A 156 -11.15 11.14 -26.00
C LEU A 156 -12.14 11.10 -27.17
N ILE A 157 -12.66 12.26 -27.58
CA ILE A 157 -13.68 12.35 -28.63
C ILE A 157 -13.09 11.90 -29.98
N SER A 158 -11.83 12.23 -30.26
CA SER A 158 -11.15 11.83 -31.50
C SER A 158 -10.93 10.30 -31.59
N LEU A 159 -10.78 9.62 -30.44
CA LEU A 159 -10.59 8.16 -30.37
C LEU A 159 -11.89 7.37 -30.37
N LEU A 160 -13.03 7.97 -30.01
CA LEU A 160 -14.35 7.31 -30.00
C LEU A 160 -14.65 6.50 -31.28
N PRO A 161 -14.57 7.07 -32.50
CA PRO A 161 -14.87 6.31 -33.71
C PRO A 161 -13.85 5.18 -33.98
N ILE A 162 -12.60 5.35 -33.56
CA ILE A 162 -11.51 4.40 -33.78
C ILE A 162 -11.68 3.19 -32.85
N ILE A 163 -11.92 3.44 -31.57
CA ILE A 163 -12.14 2.38 -30.57
C ILE A 163 -13.45 1.65 -30.83
N ARG A 164 -14.49 2.34 -31.29
CA ARG A 164 -15.74 1.70 -31.73
C ARG A 164 -15.50 0.74 -32.88
N LYS A 165 -14.77 1.17 -33.92
CA LYS A 165 -14.47 0.34 -35.11
C LYS A 165 -13.74 -0.95 -34.72
N ASN A 166 -12.86 -0.86 -33.73
CA ASN A 166 -11.97 -1.93 -33.29
C ASN A 166 -12.48 -2.74 -32.10
N ALA A 167 -13.74 -2.54 -31.68
CA ALA A 167 -14.33 -3.32 -30.61
C ALA A 167 -14.45 -4.80 -31.05
N PRO A 168 -13.99 -5.77 -30.23
CA PRO A 168 -14.18 -7.18 -30.52
C PRO A 168 -15.65 -7.54 -30.65
N ALA A 169 -15.96 -8.58 -31.43
CA ALA A 169 -17.33 -9.05 -31.61
C ALA A 169 -17.99 -9.41 -30.26
N GLY A 170 -19.14 -8.79 -29.97
CA GLY A 170 -19.86 -9.01 -28.71
C GLY A 170 -19.34 -8.20 -27.51
N GLU A 171 -18.27 -7.42 -27.69
CA GLU A 171 -17.68 -6.57 -26.66
C GLU A 171 -17.71 -5.08 -27.05
N THR A 172 -17.31 -4.22 -26.12
CA THR A 172 -17.12 -2.79 -26.37
C THR A 172 -15.66 -2.44 -26.11
N GLY A 173 -15.06 -1.61 -26.97
CA GLY A 173 -13.82 -0.94 -26.63
C GLY A 173 -13.99 0.00 -25.42
N HIS A 174 -12.89 0.41 -24.80
CA HIS A 174 -12.87 1.11 -23.53
C HIS A 174 -12.02 2.38 -23.58
N ILE A 175 -12.56 3.51 -23.10
CA ILE A 175 -11.77 4.71 -22.81
C ILE A 175 -11.87 5.05 -21.33
N CYS A 176 -10.75 5.07 -20.63
CA CYS A 176 -10.64 5.46 -19.24
C CYS A 176 -9.95 6.81 -19.11
N LEU A 177 -10.65 7.80 -18.53
CA LEU A 177 -10.10 9.10 -18.17
C LEU A 177 -9.61 9.07 -16.71
N VAL A 178 -8.31 9.22 -16.49
CA VAL A 178 -7.75 9.16 -15.12
C VAL A 178 -8.14 10.41 -14.33
N SER A 179 -8.87 10.16 -13.24
CA SER A 179 -9.45 11.16 -12.34
C SER A 179 -8.68 11.22 -11.01
N SER A 180 -9.27 11.82 -9.98
CA SER A 180 -8.68 12.02 -8.64
C SER A 180 -9.76 12.29 -7.60
N ASP A 181 -9.52 11.92 -6.34
CA ASP A 181 -10.36 12.35 -5.21
C ASP A 181 -10.44 13.89 -5.09
N THR A 182 -9.43 14.62 -5.59
CA THR A 182 -9.42 16.09 -5.57
C THR A 182 -10.59 16.72 -6.34
N ALA A 183 -11.20 15.99 -7.28
CA ALA A 183 -12.42 16.40 -7.96
C ALA A 183 -13.56 16.68 -6.97
N ALA A 184 -13.65 15.88 -5.90
CA ALA A 184 -14.70 16.01 -4.89
C ALA A 184 -14.39 17.10 -3.84
N TRP A 185 -13.18 17.68 -3.87
CA TRP A 185 -12.75 18.73 -2.95
C TRP A 185 -12.63 20.10 -3.60
N ALA A 186 -12.87 20.18 -4.91
CA ALA A 186 -12.90 21.45 -5.63
C ALA A 186 -14.09 22.29 -5.16
N LYS A 187 -13.82 23.55 -4.84
CA LYS A 187 -14.86 24.57 -4.62
C LYS A 187 -15.57 24.89 -5.92
N PHE A 188 -14.84 24.83 -7.04
CA PHE A 188 -15.30 25.10 -8.39
C PHE A 188 -16.03 26.45 -8.47
N GLU A 189 -15.30 27.53 -8.22
CA GLU A 189 -15.85 28.89 -8.15
C GLU A 189 -16.43 29.35 -9.49
N GLU A 190 -15.93 28.83 -10.61
CA GLU A 190 -16.40 29.18 -11.95
C GLU A 190 -17.76 28.56 -12.30
N ARG A 191 -18.33 27.66 -11.47
CA ARG A 191 -19.52 26.87 -11.80
C ARG A 191 -20.77 27.68 -12.15
N THR A 192 -20.87 28.94 -11.71
CA THR A 192 -21.98 29.84 -12.04
C THR A 192 -21.70 30.72 -13.26
N SER A 193 -20.48 30.69 -13.81
CA SER A 193 -20.09 31.48 -14.97
C SER A 193 -20.85 31.05 -16.22
N THR A 194 -21.30 32.02 -17.00
CA THR A 194 -21.95 31.81 -18.30
C THR A 194 -21.42 32.85 -19.29
N PRO A 195 -20.64 32.47 -20.32
CA PRO A 195 -20.16 31.11 -20.61
C PRO A 195 -19.15 30.61 -19.57
N LEU A 196 -19.10 29.28 -19.38
CA LEU A 196 -18.29 28.60 -18.37
C LEU A 196 -16.81 28.51 -18.76
N LEU A 197 -16.49 27.99 -19.95
CA LEU A 197 -15.10 27.75 -20.37
C LEU A 197 -14.27 29.04 -20.42
N PRO A 198 -14.75 30.16 -20.99
CA PRO A 198 -13.98 31.41 -21.02
C PRO A 198 -13.61 31.96 -19.63
N ALA A 199 -14.27 31.53 -18.55
CA ALA A 199 -13.87 31.88 -17.19
C ALA A 199 -12.46 31.39 -16.84
N PHE A 200 -12.02 30.25 -17.40
CA PHE A 200 -10.69 29.68 -17.20
C PHE A 200 -9.58 30.34 -18.02
N LYS A 201 -9.92 31.37 -18.81
CA LYS A 201 -8.94 32.26 -19.48
C LYS A 201 -8.58 33.48 -18.61
N LYS A 202 -9.21 33.63 -17.45
CA LYS A 202 -8.95 34.71 -16.49
C LYS A 202 -8.04 34.21 -15.39
N SER A 203 -7.11 35.06 -14.94
CA SER A 203 -6.29 34.78 -13.77
C SER A 203 -7.14 34.65 -12.51
N MET A 204 -6.76 33.71 -11.66
CA MET A 204 -7.32 33.59 -10.32
C MET A 204 -6.91 34.80 -9.47
N LYS A 205 -7.81 35.28 -8.60
CA LYS A 205 -7.49 36.36 -7.64
C LYS A 205 -6.32 35.98 -6.73
N THR A 206 -6.27 34.70 -6.36
CA THR A 206 -5.18 34.09 -5.61
C THR A 206 -4.98 32.70 -6.17
N TRP A 207 -3.76 32.40 -6.60
CA TRP A 207 -3.45 31.10 -7.19
C TRP A 207 -3.57 30.00 -6.14
N ASP A 208 -4.54 29.11 -6.33
CA ASP A 208 -4.72 27.91 -5.54
C ASP A 208 -4.54 26.69 -6.46
N MET A 209 -3.32 26.17 -6.44
CA MET A 209 -2.91 24.99 -7.23
C MET A 209 -3.78 23.75 -6.96
N GLY A 210 -4.22 23.56 -5.71
CA GLY A 210 -5.02 22.39 -5.32
C GLY A 210 -6.44 22.51 -5.84
N GLU A 211 -7.02 23.70 -5.72
CA GLU A 211 -8.34 24.04 -6.26
C GLU A 211 -8.37 23.92 -7.78
N ARG A 212 -7.40 24.52 -8.50
CA ARG A 212 -7.34 24.47 -9.96
C ARG A 212 -7.21 23.02 -10.45
N TYR A 213 -6.30 22.23 -9.86
CA TYR A 213 -6.15 20.82 -10.22
C TYR A 213 -7.42 20.02 -9.93
N GLY A 214 -8.02 20.19 -8.74
CA GLY A 214 -9.29 19.57 -8.37
C GLY A 214 -10.40 19.87 -9.38
N THR A 215 -10.55 21.15 -9.74
CA THR A 215 -11.52 21.60 -10.74
C THR A 215 -11.28 20.93 -12.10
N THR A 216 -10.03 20.82 -12.58
CA THR A 216 -9.76 20.13 -13.86
C THR A 216 -10.23 18.67 -13.86
N LYS A 217 -10.08 17.97 -12.71
CA LYS A 217 -10.50 16.57 -12.56
C LYS A 217 -12.01 16.44 -12.39
N LEU A 218 -12.66 17.41 -11.77
CA LEU A 218 -14.12 17.50 -11.66
C LEU A 218 -14.79 17.72 -13.02
N LEU A 219 -14.26 18.64 -13.84
CA LEU A 219 -14.76 18.88 -15.19
C LEU A 219 -14.72 17.61 -16.05
N GLY A 220 -13.68 16.79 -15.90
CA GLY A 220 -13.62 15.46 -16.53
C GLY A 220 -14.77 14.53 -16.13
N GLN A 221 -15.14 14.49 -14.84
CA GLN A 221 -16.27 13.69 -14.35
C GLN A 221 -17.62 14.20 -14.88
N LEU A 222 -17.82 15.52 -14.85
CA LEU A 222 -19.04 16.18 -15.36
C LEU A 222 -19.20 15.93 -16.87
N PHE A 223 -18.14 16.12 -17.65
CA PHE A 223 -18.16 15.89 -19.09
C PHE A 223 -18.41 14.41 -19.43
N LEU A 224 -17.74 13.47 -18.74
CA LEU A 224 -17.95 12.03 -18.96
C LEU A 224 -19.38 11.60 -18.61
N THR A 225 -19.98 12.21 -17.59
CA THR A 225 -21.39 11.98 -17.22
C THR A 225 -22.36 12.43 -18.33
N ALA A 226 -22.11 13.60 -18.95
CA ALA A 226 -22.92 14.07 -20.06
C ALA A 226 -22.69 13.24 -21.35
N LEU A 227 -21.45 12.85 -21.62
CA LEU A 227 -21.08 12.10 -22.82
C LEU A 227 -21.57 10.64 -22.77
N SER A 228 -21.46 9.95 -21.64
CA SER A 228 -21.88 8.54 -21.49
C SER A 228 -23.37 8.33 -21.77
N LYS A 229 -24.22 9.31 -21.46
CA LYS A 229 -25.65 9.28 -21.84
C LYS A 229 -25.88 9.26 -23.35
N ARG A 230 -24.90 9.70 -24.14
CA ARG A 230 -24.97 9.91 -25.59
C ARG A 230 -24.18 8.87 -26.39
N VAL A 231 -23.22 8.20 -25.76
CA VAL A 231 -22.36 7.21 -26.39
C VAL A 231 -22.52 5.89 -25.66
N SER A 232 -23.05 4.86 -26.32
CA SER A 232 -23.20 3.52 -25.72
C SER A 232 -22.37 2.43 -26.42
N SER A 233 -21.72 2.79 -27.53
CA SER A 233 -20.91 1.90 -28.37
C SER A 233 -19.48 1.69 -27.85
N VAL A 234 -19.05 2.53 -26.90
CA VAL A 234 -17.73 2.48 -26.25
C VAL A 234 -17.96 2.62 -24.76
N THR A 235 -17.30 1.79 -23.96
CA THR A 235 -17.33 1.92 -22.50
C THR A 235 -16.46 3.11 -22.10
N LEU A 236 -17.05 4.06 -21.37
CA LEU A 236 -16.37 5.27 -20.91
C LEU A 236 -16.33 5.23 -19.39
N SER A 237 -15.15 5.37 -18.78
CA SER A 237 -15.03 5.40 -17.32
C SER A 237 -14.09 6.49 -16.85
N CYS A 238 -14.22 6.84 -15.58
CA CYS A 238 -13.18 7.54 -14.83
C CYS A 238 -12.55 6.57 -13.83
N ALA A 239 -11.25 6.64 -13.61
CA ALA A 239 -10.59 5.82 -12.59
C ALA A 239 -9.62 6.66 -11.74
N ASN A 240 -9.53 6.36 -10.45
CA ASN A 240 -8.68 7.11 -9.51
C ASN A 240 -7.58 6.23 -8.90
N PRO A 241 -6.29 6.51 -9.14
CA PRO A 241 -5.20 5.71 -8.60
C PRO A 241 -4.96 5.92 -7.09
N GLY A 242 -5.65 6.88 -6.47
CA GLY A 242 -5.32 7.37 -5.13
C GLY A 242 -4.03 8.21 -5.15
N LEU A 243 -3.53 8.58 -3.97
CA LEU A 243 -2.25 9.29 -3.87
C LEU A 243 -1.10 8.31 -4.11
N CYS A 244 -0.33 8.52 -5.17
CA CYS A 244 0.85 7.74 -5.51
C CYS A 244 2.11 8.62 -5.41
N GLY A 245 3.06 8.24 -4.56
CA GLY A 245 4.16 9.12 -4.14
C GLY A 245 5.54 8.66 -4.60
N SER A 246 5.80 7.35 -4.59
CA SER A 246 7.05 6.79 -5.13
C SER A 246 6.95 6.67 -6.66
N GLY A 247 7.71 7.49 -7.39
CA GLY A 247 7.82 7.43 -8.86
C GLY A 247 6.83 8.28 -9.66
N SER A 248 5.90 9.00 -9.00
CA SER A 248 4.98 9.92 -9.69
C SER A 248 5.64 11.26 -10.02
N ASP A 249 5.70 11.61 -11.30
CA ASP A 249 6.23 12.90 -11.81
C ASP A 249 5.23 14.07 -11.70
N LEU A 250 4.09 13.87 -11.02
CA LEU A 250 3.00 14.85 -10.96
C LEU A 250 3.40 16.12 -10.19
N ALA A 251 4.12 15.98 -9.06
CA ALA A 251 4.54 17.10 -8.22
C ALA A 251 5.96 17.64 -8.56
N ARG A 252 6.45 17.42 -9.79
CA ARG A 252 7.82 17.76 -10.21
C ARG A 252 8.20 19.24 -10.05
N GLU A 253 7.23 20.14 -10.15
CA GLU A 253 7.43 21.59 -10.00
C GLU A 253 7.62 22.03 -8.53
N ALA A 254 7.25 21.20 -7.55
CA ALA A 254 7.35 21.57 -6.14
C ALA A 254 8.83 21.75 -5.72
N LYS A 255 9.13 22.87 -5.04
CA LYS A 255 10.47 23.21 -4.52
C LYS A 255 10.41 23.53 -3.02
N GLY A 256 11.57 23.52 -2.34
CA GLY A 256 11.71 23.95 -0.95
C GLY A 256 10.77 23.23 0.03
N ILE A 257 10.11 24.01 0.90
CA ILE A 257 9.22 23.49 1.95
C ILE A 257 8.01 22.73 1.38
N LEU A 258 7.51 23.11 0.20
CA LEU A 258 6.41 22.41 -0.45
C LEU A 258 6.83 21.02 -0.91
N ARG A 259 8.05 20.87 -1.45
CA ARG A 259 8.61 19.54 -1.79
C ARG A 259 8.79 18.69 -0.54
N PHE A 260 9.25 19.29 0.56
CA PHE A 260 9.38 18.58 1.84
C PHE A 260 8.02 18.10 2.37
N ALA A 261 7.02 18.99 2.41
CA ALA A 261 5.66 18.65 2.83
C ALA A 261 5.05 17.54 1.96
N HIS A 262 5.20 17.63 0.62
CA HIS A 262 4.76 16.58 -0.29
C HIS A 262 5.46 15.25 -0.03
N LYS A 263 6.78 15.25 0.23
CA LYS A 263 7.52 14.03 0.59
C LYS A 263 7.01 13.41 1.89
N VAL A 264 6.75 14.22 2.92
CA VAL A 264 6.18 13.74 4.19
C VAL A 264 4.78 13.17 3.97
N GLN A 265 3.92 13.86 3.22
CA GLN A 265 2.60 13.36 2.88
C GLN A 265 2.66 12.03 2.12
N CYS A 266 3.56 11.92 1.14
CA CYS A 266 3.76 10.69 0.39
C CYS A 266 4.28 9.56 1.28
N LEU A 267 5.21 9.85 2.18
CA LEU A 267 5.73 8.87 3.13
C LEU A 267 4.61 8.28 4.00
N LEU A 268 3.64 9.10 4.40
CA LEU A 268 2.57 8.69 5.32
C LEU A 268 1.37 8.04 4.62
N LEU A 269 1.02 8.50 3.41
CA LEU A 269 -0.28 8.22 2.80
C LEU A 269 -0.19 7.71 1.37
N SER A 270 0.98 7.67 0.74
CA SER A 270 1.05 7.27 -0.67
C SER A 270 1.13 5.76 -0.87
N ARG A 271 0.48 5.30 -1.94
CA ARG A 271 0.67 3.98 -2.52
C ARG A 271 1.81 4.02 -3.52
N THR A 272 2.30 2.85 -3.91
CA THR A 272 3.20 2.74 -5.07
C THR A 272 2.41 3.00 -6.35
N CYS A 273 3.07 3.49 -7.40
CA CYS A 273 2.44 3.66 -8.70
C CYS A 273 1.89 2.33 -9.24
N ALA A 274 2.56 1.21 -8.96
CA ALA A 274 2.10 -0.13 -9.35
C ALA A 274 0.75 -0.48 -8.73
N VAL A 275 0.55 -0.16 -7.45
CA VAL A 275 -0.75 -0.40 -6.79
C VAL A 275 -1.82 0.57 -7.31
N GLY A 276 -1.49 1.85 -7.53
CA GLY A 276 -2.42 2.82 -8.09
C GLY A 276 -2.88 2.47 -9.52
N ALA A 277 -1.97 1.94 -10.34
CA ALA A 277 -2.26 1.49 -11.70
C ALA A 277 -3.31 0.36 -11.75
N ARG A 278 -3.36 -0.52 -10.74
CA ARG A 278 -4.32 -1.64 -10.70
C ARG A 278 -5.77 -1.18 -10.81
N THR A 279 -6.14 -0.09 -10.14
CA THR A 279 -7.49 0.49 -10.27
C THR A 279 -7.84 0.84 -11.71
N ILE A 280 -6.87 1.41 -12.43
CA ILE A 280 -7.07 1.87 -13.80
C ILE A 280 -7.16 0.66 -14.74
N VAL A 281 -6.34 -0.36 -14.50
CA VAL A 281 -6.41 -1.63 -15.24
C VAL A 281 -7.74 -2.34 -14.97
N HIS A 282 -8.17 -2.49 -13.71
CA HIS A 282 -9.49 -3.03 -13.35
C HIS A 282 -10.63 -2.30 -14.06
N SER A 283 -10.52 -0.97 -14.18
CA SER A 283 -11.54 -0.18 -14.86
C SER A 283 -11.70 -0.58 -16.32
N VAL A 284 -10.64 -0.99 -17.03
CA VAL A 284 -10.68 -1.31 -18.46
C VAL A 284 -10.71 -2.82 -18.74
N THR A 285 -10.57 -3.65 -17.71
CA THR A 285 -10.61 -5.11 -17.80
C THR A 285 -11.80 -5.69 -17.07
N THR A 286 -11.71 -5.89 -15.75
CA THR A 286 -12.62 -6.72 -14.96
C THR A 286 -14.05 -6.18 -14.89
N LEU A 287 -14.23 -4.85 -14.90
CA LEU A 287 -15.56 -4.24 -14.83
C LEU A 287 -16.29 -4.21 -16.18
N HIS A 288 -15.57 -4.39 -17.29
CA HIS A 288 -16.09 -4.34 -18.66
C HIS A 288 -17.12 -3.20 -18.83
N ARG A 289 -18.30 -3.50 -19.41
CA ARG A 289 -19.38 -2.54 -19.66
C ARG A 289 -19.99 -1.95 -18.40
N GLN A 290 -19.81 -2.56 -17.22
CA GLN A 290 -20.36 -2.03 -15.97
C GLN A 290 -19.71 -0.69 -15.60
N ALA A 291 -18.47 -0.44 -16.01
CA ALA A 291 -17.79 0.82 -15.76
C ALA A 291 -18.32 2.00 -16.61
N HIS A 292 -19.22 1.75 -17.57
CA HIS A 292 -19.72 2.78 -18.49
C HIS A 292 -20.45 3.91 -17.75
N GLY A 293 -19.96 5.14 -17.88
CA GLY A 293 -20.50 6.33 -17.19
C GLY A 293 -20.14 6.41 -15.72
N HIS A 294 -19.26 5.54 -15.22
CA HIS A 294 -18.97 5.40 -13.80
C HIS A 294 -17.52 5.74 -13.43
N TYR A 295 -17.34 6.03 -12.15
CA TYR A 295 -16.05 6.25 -11.52
C TYR A 295 -15.61 4.97 -10.80
N VAL A 296 -14.35 4.60 -10.97
CA VAL A 296 -13.77 3.36 -10.47
C VAL A 296 -12.65 3.69 -9.51
N GLU A 297 -12.67 3.04 -8.35
CA GLU A 297 -11.55 3.11 -7.41
C GLU A 297 -11.48 1.85 -6.55
N GLY A 298 -10.26 1.38 -6.30
CA GLY A 298 -10.04 0.03 -5.80
C GLY A 298 -10.18 -0.93 -6.98
N ASP A 299 -11.18 -1.77 -6.90
CA ASP A 299 -11.58 -2.80 -7.86
C ASP A 299 -13.05 -2.68 -8.27
N LYS A 300 -13.74 -1.60 -7.85
CA LYS A 300 -15.19 -1.47 -8.01
C LYS A 300 -15.66 -0.06 -8.36
N ILE A 301 -16.91 0.00 -8.81
CA ILE A 301 -17.62 1.25 -9.08
C ILE A 301 -17.85 2.00 -7.77
N GLN A 302 -17.58 3.30 -7.80
CA GLN A 302 -17.66 4.22 -6.67
C GLN A 302 -18.38 5.51 -7.08
N PRO A 303 -18.95 6.25 -6.11
CA PRO A 303 -19.51 7.57 -6.39
C PRO A 303 -18.47 8.56 -6.93
N MET A 304 -18.89 9.38 -7.89
CA MET A 304 -18.18 10.59 -8.33
C MET A 304 -18.27 11.71 -7.26
N ALA A 305 -17.72 12.88 -7.57
CA ALA A 305 -17.89 14.07 -6.74
C ALA A 305 -19.37 14.37 -6.46
N PRO A 306 -19.76 14.79 -5.23
CA PRO A 306 -21.16 14.97 -4.84
C PRO A 306 -21.96 15.88 -5.78
N ILE A 307 -21.35 16.96 -6.28
CA ILE A 307 -21.99 17.91 -7.19
C ILE A 307 -22.51 17.24 -8.48
N VAL A 308 -21.89 16.16 -8.97
CA VAL A 308 -22.31 15.44 -10.19
C VAL A 308 -23.74 14.89 -10.07
N TYR A 309 -24.19 14.61 -8.85
CA TYR A 309 -25.51 14.05 -8.58
C TYR A 309 -26.59 15.12 -8.29
N GLN A 310 -26.17 16.37 -8.06
CA GLN A 310 -27.05 17.50 -7.75
C GLN A 310 -27.59 18.14 -9.03
N ASP A 311 -28.72 18.84 -8.94
CA ASP A 311 -29.35 19.47 -10.11
C ASP A 311 -28.47 20.57 -10.73
N GLU A 312 -27.81 21.39 -9.89
CA GLU A 312 -26.80 22.36 -10.34
C GLU A 312 -25.69 21.67 -11.15
N GLY A 313 -25.15 20.54 -10.67
CA GLY A 313 -24.10 19.82 -11.38
C GLY A 313 -24.57 19.19 -12.69
N LYS A 314 -25.84 18.76 -12.79
CA LYS A 314 -26.43 18.28 -14.04
C LYS A 314 -26.52 19.41 -15.06
N GLU A 315 -26.98 20.59 -14.66
CA GLU A 315 -27.04 21.77 -15.53
C GLU A 315 -25.64 22.19 -16.00
N VAL A 316 -24.68 22.25 -15.06
CA VAL A 316 -23.29 22.58 -15.38
C VAL A 316 -22.66 21.54 -16.31
N ALA A 317 -22.94 20.24 -16.14
CA ALA A 317 -22.42 19.19 -17.01
C ALA A 317 -22.93 19.34 -18.46
N GLU A 318 -24.21 19.67 -18.65
CA GLU A 318 -24.79 19.88 -19.97
C GLU A 318 -24.26 21.15 -20.65
N ARG A 319 -24.11 22.25 -19.90
CA ARG A 319 -23.47 23.48 -20.40
C ARG A 319 -22.00 23.24 -20.75
N LEU A 320 -21.24 22.61 -19.86
CA LEU A 320 -19.84 22.25 -20.08
C LEU A 320 -19.69 21.38 -21.33
N TYR A 321 -20.56 20.39 -21.52
CA TYR A 321 -20.57 19.53 -22.69
C TYR A 321 -20.74 20.35 -23.99
N ALA A 322 -21.75 21.22 -24.03
CA ALA A 322 -22.04 22.05 -25.20
C ALA A 322 -20.87 22.99 -25.53
N GLU A 323 -20.39 23.75 -24.54
CA GLU A 323 -19.27 24.69 -24.73
C GLU A 323 -17.97 23.97 -25.11
N THR A 324 -17.71 22.78 -24.58
CA THR A 324 -16.50 22.00 -24.93
C THR A 324 -16.56 21.51 -26.36
N LEU A 325 -17.72 21.07 -26.85
CA LEU A 325 -17.88 20.69 -28.26
C LEU A 325 -17.75 21.90 -29.20
N GLU A 326 -18.23 23.07 -28.78
CA GLU A 326 -18.06 24.30 -29.54
C GLU A 326 -16.59 24.72 -29.62
N GLU A 327 -15.88 24.77 -28.48
CA GLU A 327 -14.44 25.07 -28.40
C GLU A 327 -13.60 24.11 -29.25
N LEU A 328 -13.96 22.83 -29.29
CA LEU A 328 -13.22 21.80 -30.03
C LEU A 328 -13.78 21.53 -31.44
N SER A 329 -14.72 22.34 -31.91
CA SER A 329 -15.41 22.14 -33.21
C SER A 329 -14.46 22.16 -34.41
N PHE A 330 -13.34 22.86 -34.32
CA PHE A 330 -12.30 22.92 -35.35
C PHE A 330 -11.74 21.54 -35.72
N ALA A 331 -11.82 20.56 -34.82
CA ALA A 331 -11.36 19.19 -35.06
C ALA A 331 -12.35 18.37 -35.92
N GLY A 332 -13.44 18.96 -36.41
CA GLY A 332 -14.43 18.29 -37.26
C GLY A 332 -15.32 17.30 -36.52
N LEU A 333 -15.36 17.40 -35.19
CA LEU A 333 -16.06 16.48 -34.29
C LEU A 333 -17.55 16.85 -34.22
N THR A 334 -18.35 16.44 -35.21
CA THR A 334 -19.82 16.63 -35.15
C THR A 334 -20.51 15.38 -34.62
N THR A 335 -20.96 15.45 -33.36
CA THR A 335 -21.81 14.41 -32.71
C THR A 335 -23.19 14.23 -33.37
N LYS A 336 -23.57 15.11 -34.33
CA LYS A 336 -24.85 15.04 -35.05
C LYS A 336 -25.11 13.70 -35.77
N LYS A 337 -24.08 12.93 -36.14
CA LYS A 337 -24.26 11.60 -36.75
C LYS A 337 -24.41 10.45 -35.74
N GLU A 338 -24.16 10.67 -34.45
CA GLU A 338 -24.07 9.59 -33.45
C GLU A 338 -25.30 9.49 -32.52
N CYS A 339 -26.19 10.49 -32.53
CA CYS A 339 -27.35 10.57 -31.60
C CYS A 339 -28.57 9.70 -31.96
N HIS A 340 -28.57 8.91 -33.05
CA HIS A 340 -29.80 8.27 -33.58
C HIS A 340 -29.72 6.75 -33.78
N LEU A 341 -29.29 6.00 -32.77
CA LEU A 341 -29.52 4.55 -32.72
C LEU A 341 -30.11 4.16 -31.35
N LYS A 342 -31.43 4.32 -31.21
CA LYS A 342 -32.21 3.63 -30.16
C LYS A 342 -32.23 2.14 -30.51
N TYR A 343 -31.46 1.33 -29.81
CA TYR A 343 -31.62 -0.13 -29.88
C TYR A 343 -32.62 -0.60 -28.83
N LYS A 344 -33.61 -1.38 -29.29
CA LYS A 344 -34.55 -2.12 -28.45
C LYS A 344 -33.77 -3.09 -27.55
N THR A 345 -34.07 -3.06 -26.26
CA THR A 345 -33.64 -4.08 -25.28
C THR A 345 -34.13 -5.46 -25.70
N PRO A 346 -33.27 -6.49 -25.79
CA PRO A 346 -33.74 -7.87 -25.78
C PRO A 346 -34.12 -8.23 -24.34
N HIS A 347 -35.40 -8.50 -24.12
CA HIS A 347 -35.83 -9.25 -22.94
C HIS A 347 -35.24 -10.66 -23.03
N SER A 348 -34.41 -11.05 -22.06
CA SER A 348 -34.17 -12.45 -21.75
C SER A 348 -34.57 -12.72 -20.30
N PRO A 349 -35.14 -13.89 -20.03
CA PRO A 349 -35.94 -14.14 -18.83
C PRO A 349 -35.06 -14.36 -17.60
N ILE A 350 -35.56 -13.86 -16.48
CA ILE A 350 -35.08 -14.15 -15.14
C ILE A 350 -35.25 -15.65 -14.90
N ILE A 351 -34.15 -16.39 -14.82
CA ILE A 351 -34.13 -17.72 -14.20
C ILE A 351 -33.55 -17.52 -12.80
N GLY A 352 -34.43 -17.53 -11.81
CA GLY A 352 -34.06 -17.70 -10.41
C GLY A 352 -33.55 -19.12 -10.20
N GLY A 353 -32.32 -19.24 -9.71
CA GLY A 353 -31.72 -20.50 -9.32
C GLY A 353 -30.55 -20.22 -8.40
N VAL A 354 -30.78 -20.37 -7.09
CA VAL A 354 -29.72 -20.42 -6.08
C VAL A 354 -28.86 -21.64 -6.38
N ILE A 355 -27.58 -21.43 -6.72
CA ILE A 355 -26.59 -22.49 -6.76
C ILE A 355 -25.44 -22.04 -5.84
N GLU A 356 -25.42 -22.56 -4.62
CA GLU A 356 -24.22 -22.61 -3.81
C GLU A 356 -23.21 -23.54 -4.52
N ARG A 357 -22.05 -22.99 -4.91
CA ARG A 357 -20.87 -23.79 -5.26
C ARG A 357 -19.70 -23.34 -4.40
N THR A 358 -19.36 -24.20 -3.45
CA THR A 358 -18.12 -24.21 -2.68
C THR A 358 -16.97 -24.55 -3.64
N TYR A 359 -16.02 -23.62 -3.82
CA TYR A 359 -14.81 -23.87 -4.62
C TYR A 359 -13.67 -24.32 -3.70
N THR A 360 -13.24 -25.56 -3.87
CA THR A 360 -11.95 -26.09 -3.37
C THR A 360 -10.87 -25.86 -4.43
N TYR A 361 -9.80 -25.15 -4.07
CA TYR A 361 -8.62 -24.95 -4.92
C TYR A 361 -7.65 -26.13 -4.86
N PRO A 362 -7.09 -26.62 -5.97
CA PRO A 362 -5.91 -27.48 -5.96
C PRO A 362 -4.63 -26.64 -5.86
N ARG A 363 -3.71 -27.08 -5.01
CA ARG A 363 -2.35 -26.54 -4.86
C ARG A 363 -1.46 -27.04 -6.01
N THR A 364 -0.83 -26.12 -6.73
CA THR A 364 0.37 -26.42 -7.52
C THR A 364 1.50 -25.53 -7.00
N VAL A 365 2.57 -26.18 -6.56
CA VAL A 365 3.76 -25.58 -5.95
C VAL A 365 4.71 -25.14 -7.06
N PHE A 366 5.05 -23.85 -7.12
CA PHE A 366 6.23 -23.37 -7.83
C PHE A 366 7.15 -22.67 -6.82
N SER A 367 8.33 -23.26 -6.62
CA SER A 367 9.42 -22.69 -5.82
C SER A 367 10.20 -21.68 -6.65
N VAL A 368 10.27 -20.43 -6.22
CA VAL A 368 11.24 -19.45 -6.71
C VAL A 368 12.18 -19.10 -5.57
N THR A 369 13.46 -19.42 -5.74
CA THR A 369 14.55 -19.23 -4.78
C THR A 369 15.01 -17.77 -4.68
N GLN A 370 15.35 -17.37 -3.46
CA GLN A 370 15.55 -15.99 -3.00
C GLN A 370 17.03 -15.51 -3.13
N GLN A 371 17.60 -15.46 -4.34
CA GLN A 371 19.03 -15.12 -4.47
C GLN A 371 19.42 -13.86 -5.30
N ASP A 372 18.50 -13.11 -5.91
CA ASP A 372 18.91 -12.01 -6.83
C ASP A 372 18.50 -10.58 -6.47
N ILE A 373 18.40 -10.21 -5.18
CA ILE A 373 18.16 -8.79 -4.83
C ILE A 373 19.01 -8.36 -3.63
N SER A 374 20.32 -8.21 -3.83
CA SER A 374 21.16 -7.45 -2.89
C SER A 374 22.29 -6.68 -3.58
N SER A 375 21.93 -5.72 -4.41
CA SER A 375 22.75 -4.53 -4.68
C SER A 375 21.83 -3.43 -5.20
N HIS A 376 22.13 -2.18 -4.85
CA HIS A 376 21.51 -0.92 -5.29
C HIS A 376 20.51 -0.23 -4.31
N LEU A 377 21.02 0.90 -3.77
CA LEU A 377 20.34 2.09 -3.22
C LEU A 377 19.63 2.00 -1.84
N PRO A 378 20.19 2.61 -0.77
CA PRO A 378 19.64 2.55 0.59
C PRO A 378 18.29 3.28 0.80
N LEU A 379 17.85 4.11 -0.14
CA LEU A 379 16.55 4.82 -0.08
C LEU A 379 15.37 3.97 -0.58
N TYR A 380 15.61 2.94 -1.40
CA TYR A 380 14.56 2.04 -1.91
C TYR A 380 14.07 1.03 -0.85
N SER A 381 14.92 0.72 0.14
CA SER A 381 14.58 -0.19 1.25
C SER A 381 13.55 0.39 2.23
N MET A 382 13.65 1.69 2.57
CA MET A 382 12.77 2.32 3.58
C MET A 382 11.29 2.39 3.18
N ALA A 383 11.00 2.56 1.88
CA ALA A 383 9.63 2.64 1.37
C ALA A 383 8.89 1.28 1.40
N ARG A 384 9.62 0.16 1.39
CA ARG A 384 9.05 -1.18 1.67
C ARG A 384 8.96 -1.47 3.17
N THR A 385 9.81 -0.86 3.99
CA THR A 385 9.89 -1.22 5.41
C THR A 385 8.62 -0.87 6.17
N TRP A 386 7.95 0.25 5.91
CA TRP A 386 6.73 0.61 6.66
C TRP A 386 5.51 -0.25 6.32
N GLN A 387 5.43 -0.84 5.12
CA GLN A 387 4.39 -1.83 4.79
C GLN A 387 4.55 -3.12 5.61
N LEU A 388 5.77 -3.48 6.01
CA LEU A 388 6.01 -4.55 7.00
C LEU A 388 5.43 -4.19 8.38
N TRP A 389 5.22 -2.91 8.68
CA TRP A 389 4.67 -2.49 9.97
C TRP A 389 3.17 -2.79 10.02
N LEU A 390 2.47 -2.70 8.89
CA LEU A 390 1.04 -3.01 8.74
C LEU A 390 0.78 -4.47 8.29
N SER A 391 1.75 -5.37 8.50
CA SER A 391 1.64 -6.75 8.04
C SER A 391 0.32 -7.42 8.47
N PRO A 392 -0.34 -8.20 7.60
CA PRO A 392 -1.57 -8.91 7.96
C PRO A 392 -1.36 -9.81 9.17
N ARG A 393 -2.45 -10.06 9.91
CA ARG A 393 -2.42 -11.00 11.04
C ARG A 393 -2.31 -12.43 10.51
N PRO A 394 -1.64 -13.33 11.23
CA PRO A 394 -1.82 -14.76 11.03
C PRO A 394 -3.32 -15.06 11.03
N VAL A 395 -3.82 -15.63 9.92
CA VAL A 395 -5.24 -15.95 9.72
C VAL A 395 -5.62 -17.14 10.59
N ARG A 396 -4.68 -18.10 10.70
CA ARG A 396 -4.75 -19.20 11.64
C ARG A 396 -3.80 -18.92 12.81
N ARG A 397 -4.23 -19.26 14.03
CA ARG A 397 -3.33 -19.32 15.19
C ARG A 397 -3.19 -20.75 15.66
N THR A 398 -1.97 -21.19 15.92
CA THR A 398 -1.69 -22.51 16.46
C THR A 398 -2.01 -22.52 17.94
N GLU A 399 -2.81 -23.48 18.39
CA GLU A 399 -3.05 -23.68 19.81
C GLU A 399 -1.81 -24.29 20.45
N THR A 400 -1.03 -23.48 21.18
CA THR A 400 0.12 -23.92 21.98
C THR A 400 -0.03 -23.73 23.49
N PRO A 401 -1.25 -23.76 24.08
CA PRO A 401 -1.46 -23.22 25.43
C PRO A 401 -0.82 -24.03 26.58
N SER A 402 -0.28 -25.23 26.34
CA SER A 402 0.16 -26.14 27.41
C SER A 402 1.37 -27.02 27.07
N GLU A 403 2.03 -26.82 25.93
CA GLU A 403 3.23 -27.60 25.61
C GLU A 403 4.38 -27.23 26.57
N PRO A 404 5.12 -28.20 27.15
CA PRO A 404 6.22 -27.92 28.07
C PRO A 404 7.41 -27.23 27.40
N ARG A 405 7.40 -27.16 26.07
CA ARG A 405 8.45 -26.61 25.24
C ARG A 405 7.89 -25.88 24.03
N MET A 406 8.64 -24.93 23.48
CA MET A 406 8.30 -24.20 22.26
C MET A 406 9.51 -24.05 21.35
N LEU A 407 9.33 -24.19 20.04
CA LEU A 407 10.35 -23.90 19.05
C LEU A 407 10.22 -22.46 18.54
N SER A 408 11.35 -21.77 18.38
CA SER A 408 11.41 -20.51 17.65
C SER A 408 11.49 -20.72 16.14
N GLN A 409 11.48 -19.61 15.41
CA GLN A 409 11.45 -19.57 13.95
C GLN A 409 12.52 -20.45 13.29
N ASN A 410 12.13 -21.19 12.26
CA ASN A 410 12.92 -22.19 11.52
C ASN A 410 13.57 -23.27 12.41
N GLY A 411 13.05 -23.50 13.61
CA GLY A 411 13.64 -24.45 14.56
C GLY A 411 15.04 -24.04 15.03
N ALA A 412 15.34 -22.74 15.08
CA ALA A 412 16.66 -22.25 15.49
C ALA A 412 16.93 -22.45 16.99
N ALA A 413 15.90 -22.29 17.83
CA ALA A 413 16.00 -22.49 19.25
C ALA A 413 14.78 -23.20 19.84
N LEU A 414 15.00 -24.02 20.86
CA LEU A 414 14.00 -24.68 21.68
C LEU A 414 13.97 -24.03 23.07
N PHE A 415 12.79 -23.66 23.53
CA PHE A 415 12.51 -23.05 24.83
C PHE A 415 11.78 -24.07 25.69
N GLU A 416 12.37 -24.50 26.80
CA GLU A 416 11.76 -25.44 27.74
C GLU A 416 11.42 -24.70 29.04
N PHE A 417 10.16 -24.76 29.46
CA PHE A 417 9.69 -24.04 30.64
C PHE A 417 9.85 -24.92 31.89
N HIS A 418 10.69 -24.49 32.83
CA HIS A 418 10.90 -25.17 34.11
C HIS A 418 10.48 -24.30 35.28
N TYR A 419 9.82 -24.90 36.26
CA TYR A 419 9.47 -24.25 37.51
C TYR A 419 10.29 -24.86 38.65
N GLU A 420 11.11 -24.04 39.30
CA GLU A 420 11.84 -24.47 40.50
C GLU A 420 10.88 -24.60 41.71
N HIS A 421 11.32 -25.24 42.80
CA HIS A 421 10.48 -25.49 44.00
C HIS A 421 9.84 -24.23 44.62
N CYS A 422 10.39 -23.04 44.36
CA CYS A 422 9.85 -21.76 44.81
C CYS A 422 8.85 -21.12 43.83
N GLY A 423 8.50 -21.80 42.73
CA GLY A 423 7.64 -21.28 41.66
C GLY A 423 8.33 -20.29 40.72
N GLN A 424 9.66 -20.18 40.77
CA GLN A 424 10.44 -19.38 39.84
C GLN A 424 10.45 -20.03 38.45
N LEU A 425 10.05 -19.27 37.43
CA LEU A 425 10.19 -19.69 36.05
C LEU A 425 11.66 -19.57 35.62
N VAL A 426 12.22 -20.69 35.18
CA VAL A 426 13.52 -20.80 34.53
C VAL A 426 13.29 -21.39 33.15
N VAL A 427 13.74 -20.70 32.12
CA VAL A 427 13.62 -21.16 30.74
C VAL A 427 14.96 -21.74 30.33
N ARG A 428 14.96 -23.00 29.89
CA ARG A 428 16.13 -23.63 29.30
C ARG A 428 16.05 -23.47 27.80
N GLU A 429 16.98 -22.72 27.22
CA GLU A 429 17.06 -22.46 25.80
C GLU A 429 18.17 -23.33 25.17
N THR A 430 17.83 -24.01 24.06
CA THR A 430 18.78 -24.79 23.24
C THR A 430 18.80 -24.21 21.85
N HIS A 431 19.96 -23.71 21.40
CA HIS A 431 20.18 -23.13 20.08
C HIS A 431 20.98 -24.13 19.24
N TYR A 432 20.37 -24.65 18.18
CA TYR A 432 20.92 -25.76 17.39
C TYR A 432 22.02 -25.30 16.44
N ALA A 433 23.23 -25.82 16.60
CA ALA A 433 24.41 -25.42 15.84
C ALA A 433 24.22 -25.58 14.32
N GLU A 434 23.50 -26.60 13.88
CA GLU A 434 23.26 -26.86 12.45
C GLU A 434 22.36 -25.79 11.80
N ASN A 435 21.62 -25.02 12.60
CA ASN A 435 20.71 -24.01 12.08
C ASN A 435 21.46 -22.75 11.61
N LYS A 436 21.19 -22.33 10.37
CA LYS A 436 21.83 -21.15 9.77
C LYS A 436 21.63 -19.86 10.59
N LEU A 437 20.47 -19.68 11.23
CA LEU A 437 20.23 -18.51 12.08
C LEU A 437 21.12 -18.50 13.33
N VAL A 438 21.47 -19.68 13.87
CA VAL A 438 22.39 -19.81 15.00
C VAL A 438 23.82 -19.51 14.54
N GLN A 439 24.25 -20.06 13.41
CA GLN A 439 25.55 -19.78 12.79
C GLN A 439 25.75 -18.27 12.50
N ASP A 440 24.69 -17.59 12.04
CA ASP A 440 24.71 -16.14 11.76
C ASP A 440 24.62 -15.28 13.04
N GLY A 441 24.55 -15.88 14.23
CA GLY A 441 24.38 -15.17 15.50
C GLY A 441 23.03 -14.46 15.61
N ARG A 442 21.97 -14.99 14.97
CA ARG A 442 20.61 -14.44 14.89
C ARG A 442 19.57 -15.24 15.68
N SER A 443 19.99 -16.28 16.39
CA SER A 443 19.13 -17.16 17.18
C SER A 443 18.55 -16.55 18.45
N GLY A 444 19.25 -15.57 19.05
CA GLY A 444 18.76 -14.84 20.22
C GLY A 444 18.00 -13.56 19.84
N PRO A 445 17.29 -12.95 20.79
CA PRO A 445 16.47 -11.77 20.53
C PRO A 445 17.32 -10.60 19.99
N PRO A 446 16.70 -9.65 19.27
CA PRO A 446 17.35 -8.38 18.94
C PRO A 446 17.72 -7.59 20.20
N LEU A 447 18.41 -6.47 20.01
CA LEU A 447 18.81 -5.58 21.11
C LEU A 447 17.56 -5.12 21.89
N HIS A 448 17.55 -5.36 23.20
CA HIS A 448 16.38 -5.09 24.03
C HIS A 448 16.77 -4.70 25.47
N ILE A 449 15.77 -4.31 26.25
CA ILE A 449 15.92 -3.91 27.65
C ILE A 449 14.73 -4.37 28.49
N HIS A 450 15.01 -5.02 29.61
CA HIS A 450 14.04 -5.26 30.68
C HIS A 450 13.90 -3.99 31.53
N CYS A 451 12.70 -3.43 31.65
CA CYS A 451 12.55 -2.18 32.40
C CYS A 451 12.55 -2.42 33.91
N GLY A 452 11.91 -3.47 34.39
CA GLY A 452 11.69 -3.74 35.82
C GLY A 452 12.39 -4.99 36.35
N GLN A 453 12.88 -5.87 35.49
CA GLN A 453 13.51 -7.14 35.90
C GLN A 453 15.01 -7.19 35.62
N THR A 454 15.71 -7.88 36.52
CA THR A 454 17.07 -8.36 36.28
C THR A 454 16.98 -9.70 35.58
N GLU A 455 17.69 -9.85 34.47
CA GLU A 455 17.80 -11.12 33.75
C GLU A 455 19.13 -11.81 34.09
N TYR A 456 19.09 -13.13 34.21
CA TYR A 456 20.23 -13.96 34.59
C TYR A 456 20.44 -15.08 33.57
N PHE A 457 21.70 -15.41 33.28
CA PHE A 457 22.08 -16.43 32.32
C PHE A 457 23.08 -17.41 32.93
N GLN A 458 22.86 -18.71 32.70
CA GLN A 458 23.77 -19.77 33.11
C GLN A 458 23.95 -20.78 31.97
N VAL A 459 25.18 -20.94 31.47
CA VAL A 459 25.48 -21.82 30.32
C VAL A 459 25.71 -23.26 30.78
N GLU A 460 25.02 -24.20 30.15
CA GLU A 460 25.15 -25.65 30.37
C GLU A 460 26.05 -26.32 29.31
N SER A 461 26.02 -25.83 28.06
CA SER A 461 26.80 -26.31 26.91
C SER A 461 27.02 -25.20 25.88
N GLY A 462 28.09 -25.28 25.08
CA GLY A 462 28.40 -24.26 24.08
C GLY A 462 28.89 -22.94 24.67
N THR A 463 28.85 -21.90 23.84
CA THR A 463 29.37 -20.57 24.18
C THR A 463 28.33 -19.48 23.91
N LEU A 464 27.92 -18.77 24.95
CA LEU A 464 26.99 -17.64 24.91
C LEU A 464 27.76 -16.33 24.79
N ALA A 465 27.54 -15.57 23.74
CA ALA A 465 27.95 -14.18 23.66
C ALA A 465 26.81 -13.28 24.11
N VAL A 466 27.13 -12.29 24.96
CA VAL A 466 26.22 -11.24 25.40
C VAL A 466 26.87 -9.90 25.11
N ILE A 467 26.20 -9.03 24.36
CA ILE A 467 26.62 -7.64 24.22
C ILE A 467 25.80 -6.78 25.16
N ARG A 468 26.48 -5.95 25.96
CA ARG A 468 25.87 -4.97 26.83
C ARG A 468 26.60 -3.63 26.67
N ASN A 469 25.88 -2.59 26.28
CA ASN A 469 26.44 -1.25 26.03
C ASN A 469 27.61 -1.24 25.03
N GLY A 470 27.51 -2.04 23.96
CA GLY A 470 28.58 -2.18 22.97
C GLY A 470 29.80 -2.97 23.44
N LYS A 471 29.85 -3.44 24.69
CA LYS A 471 30.88 -4.36 25.18
C LYS A 471 30.38 -5.78 25.10
N LYS A 472 31.14 -6.62 24.40
CA LYS A 472 30.87 -8.05 24.27
C LYS A 472 31.49 -8.80 25.45
N SER A 473 30.71 -9.69 26.06
CA SER A 473 31.13 -10.66 27.07
C SER A 473 30.79 -12.05 26.55
N ILE A 474 31.67 -13.01 26.82
CA ILE A 474 31.53 -14.39 26.36
C ILE A 474 31.51 -15.28 27.58
N LEU A 475 30.57 -16.22 27.62
CA LEU A 475 30.37 -17.17 28.71
C LEU A 475 30.28 -18.59 28.15
N ALA A 476 31.14 -19.46 28.64
CA ALA A 476 31.07 -20.89 28.38
C ALA A 476 30.63 -21.64 29.65
N LYS A 477 30.38 -22.94 29.52
CA LYS A 477 30.07 -23.83 30.65
C LYS A 477 31.07 -23.66 31.79
N GLY A 478 30.57 -23.49 33.02
CA GLY A 478 31.38 -23.29 34.22
C GLY A 478 31.83 -21.84 34.48
N GLY A 479 31.51 -20.90 33.59
CA GLY A 479 31.88 -19.48 33.74
C GLY A 479 31.03 -18.67 34.73
N GLY A 480 30.15 -19.32 35.51
CA GLY A 480 29.26 -18.66 36.47
C GLY A 480 27.96 -18.12 35.86
N ILE A 481 27.34 -17.16 36.55
CA ILE A 481 26.06 -16.55 36.16
C ILE A 481 26.30 -15.12 35.66
N ILE A 482 25.84 -14.81 34.45
CA ILE A 482 25.79 -13.41 33.96
C ILE A 482 24.51 -12.77 34.48
N LYS A 483 24.64 -11.57 35.06
CA LYS A 483 23.52 -10.75 35.56
C LYS A 483 23.37 -9.46 34.75
N ILE A 484 22.18 -9.23 34.23
CA ILE A 484 21.80 -8.01 33.51
C ILE A 484 20.77 -7.24 34.31
N LEU A 485 21.15 -6.06 34.78
CA LEU A 485 20.29 -5.22 35.63
C LEU A 485 19.15 -4.56 34.83
N PRO A 486 18.00 -4.24 35.45
CA PRO A 486 16.90 -3.55 34.80
C PRO A 486 17.26 -2.11 34.36
N GLY A 487 16.53 -1.61 33.37
CA GLY A 487 16.63 -0.23 32.88
C GLY A 487 16.04 0.83 33.81
N THR A 488 15.04 0.48 34.62
CA THR A 488 14.42 1.36 35.62
C THR A 488 14.60 0.84 37.04
N ARG A 489 14.44 1.70 38.06
CA ARG A 489 14.35 1.21 39.45
C ARG A 489 12.97 0.58 39.63
N TYR A 490 12.93 -0.71 39.93
CA TYR A 490 11.83 -1.25 40.72
C TYR A 490 11.83 -0.53 42.08
N ARG A 491 10.72 0.11 42.48
CA ARG A 491 10.53 0.60 43.86
C ARG A 491 10.24 -0.60 44.75
N ALA A 492 11.26 -1.39 45.10
CA ALA A 492 11.18 -2.21 46.31
C ALA A 492 11.36 -1.30 47.55
N PRO A 493 10.81 -1.66 48.72
CA PRO A 493 11.07 -0.95 49.98
C PRO A 493 12.57 -0.90 50.30
N PRO A 494 13.03 0.03 51.15
CA PRO A 494 14.42 0.49 51.13
C PRO A 494 15.38 -0.58 51.63
N LEU A 495 16.22 -1.11 50.74
CA LEU A 495 17.43 -1.84 51.11
C LEU A 495 18.65 -1.25 50.40
N SER A 496 19.53 -0.74 51.25
CA SER A 496 20.91 -0.28 51.11
C SER A 496 21.26 0.83 50.09
N THR A 497 22.00 1.80 50.60
CA THR A 497 22.41 3.08 50.00
C THR A 497 23.49 2.98 48.92
N GLN A 498 23.96 1.79 48.54
CA GLN A 498 25.11 1.62 47.64
C GLN A 498 24.79 1.69 46.13
N LEU A 499 23.52 1.65 45.70
CA LEU A 499 23.13 1.65 44.27
C LEU A 499 22.88 3.05 43.67
N ARG A 500 23.46 4.12 44.26
CA ARG A 500 23.23 5.51 43.80
C ARG A 500 24.14 5.98 42.64
N ARG A 501 25.14 5.21 42.21
CA ARG A 501 26.17 5.64 41.23
C ARG A 501 26.25 4.86 39.91
N ILE A 502 25.29 3.99 39.58
CA ILE A 502 25.28 3.29 38.28
C ILE A 502 24.53 4.16 37.26
N ASP A 503 25.21 4.55 36.18
CA ASP A 503 24.60 5.19 35.01
C ASP A 503 23.60 4.21 34.36
N LYS A 504 22.31 4.57 34.41
CA LYS A 504 21.17 3.68 34.10
C LYS A 504 20.77 3.69 32.63
N SER A 505 21.44 4.48 31.81
CA SER A 505 21.34 4.42 30.34
C SER A 505 21.96 3.14 29.74
N ARG A 506 22.38 2.18 30.59
CA ARG A 506 23.41 1.17 30.30
C ARG A 506 23.00 -0.29 30.53
N CYS A 507 21.75 -0.64 30.24
CA CYS A 507 21.23 -2.00 30.45
C CYS A 507 20.64 -2.67 29.19
N SER A 508 20.76 -2.01 28.04
CA SER A 508 20.38 -2.59 26.75
C SER A 508 21.37 -3.69 26.36
N HIS A 509 20.84 -4.84 25.94
CA HIS A 509 21.64 -6.02 25.68
C HIS A 509 21.01 -6.94 24.64
N ARG A 510 21.85 -7.86 24.13
CA ARG A 510 21.48 -8.93 23.19
C ARG A 510 22.41 -10.11 23.44
N PHE A 511 21.92 -11.31 23.23
CA PHE A 511 22.71 -12.54 23.34
C PHE A 511 22.57 -13.44 22.11
N TRP A 512 23.59 -14.28 21.85
CA TRP A 512 23.62 -15.22 20.72
C TRP A 512 24.66 -16.34 20.96
N ALA A 513 24.64 -17.38 20.13
CA ALA A 513 25.69 -18.41 20.10
C ALA A 513 26.97 -17.86 19.48
N GLU A 514 28.08 -17.90 20.22
CA GLU A 514 29.34 -17.32 19.76
C GLU A 514 30.01 -18.15 18.67
N ALA A 515 30.43 -17.49 17.58
CA ALA A 515 31.14 -18.14 16.49
C ALA A 515 32.61 -18.44 16.87
N PRO A 516 33.20 -19.55 16.38
CA PRO A 516 32.57 -20.59 15.54
C PRO A 516 31.60 -21.46 16.33
N VAL A 517 30.39 -21.68 15.80
CA VAL A 517 29.36 -22.50 16.45
C VAL A 517 29.56 -23.96 16.04
N THR A 518 30.29 -24.72 16.85
CA THR A 518 30.63 -26.13 16.58
C THR A 518 29.75 -27.12 17.34
N GLU A 519 29.02 -26.67 18.35
CA GLU A 519 28.11 -27.48 19.18
C GLU A 519 26.90 -26.64 19.60
N ASP A 520 25.81 -27.31 20.00
CA ASP A 520 24.59 -26.65 20.45
C ASP A 520 24.86 -25.79 21.69
N LEU A 521 24.38 -24.55 21.65
CA LEU A 521 24.39 -23.67 22.81
C LEU A 521 23.17 -24.00 23.67
N VAL A 522 23.41 -24.40 24.92
CA VAL A 522 22.37 -24.70 25.90
C VAL A 522 22.59 -23.84 27.14
N PHE A 523 21.58 -23.07 27.55
CA PHE A 523 21.67 -22.23 28.74
C PHE A 523 20.31 -22.08 29.43
N ARG A 524 20.36 -21.74 30.71
CA ARG A 524 19.20 -21.32 31.51
C ARG A 524 19.13 -19.81 31.55
N VAL A 525 17.93 -19.27 31.38
CA VAL A 525 17.62 -17.85 31.54
C VAL A 525 16.43 -17.67 32.47
N TRP A 526 16.50 -16.69 33.36
CA TRP A 526 15.39 -16.32 34.24
C TRP A 526 15.45 -14.84 34.61
N ALA A 527 14.32 -14.30 35.04
CA ALA A 527 14.19 -12.88 35.39
C ALA A 527 13.68 -12.68 36.83
N GLU A 528 14.14 -11.62 37.51
CA GLU A 528 13.66 -11.27 38.86
C GLU A 528 13.34 -9.77 38.99
N PRO A 529 12.29 -9.38 39.73
CA PRO A 529 11.36 -10.25 40.47
C PRO A 529 10.39 -11.00 39.54
N GLN A 530 9.88 -12.14 40.02
CA GLN A 530 8.86 -12.95 39.34
C GLN A 530 7.45 -12.41 39.66
N ASN A 531 6.42 -12.88 38.94
CA ASN A 531 5.00 -12.57 39.18
C ASN A 531 4.64 -11.08 39.12
N LEU A 532 5.19 -10.36 38.14
CA LEU A 532 4.83 -8.97 37.87
C LEU A 532 3.56 -8.89 37.02
N ASP A 533 2.80 -7.79 37.13
CA ASP A 533 1.68 -7.49 36.23
C ASP A 533 2.11 -7.47 34.74
N ARG A 534 3.40 -7.19 34.51
CA ARG A 534 4.09 -7.19 33.22
C ARG A 534 5.53 -7.64 33.46
N GLY A 535 5.99 -8.65 32.73
CA GLY A 535 7.36 -9.13 32.86
C GLY A 535 7.69 -10.28 31.91
N PHE A 536 8.95 -10.65 31.88
CA PHE A 536 9.45 -11.87 31.29
C PHE A 536 8.86 -13.05 32.07
N ASP A 537 7.78 -13.59 31.55
CA ASP A 537 7.06 -14.75 32.07
C ASP A 537 6.64 -15.68 30.93
N GLU A 538 6.08 -16.84 31.28
CA GLU A 538 5.66 -17.85 30.31
C GLU A 538 4.57 -17.32 29.38
N ALA A 539 3.65 -16.49 29.87
CA ALA A 539 2.56 -15.95 29.06
C ALA A 539 3.09 -15.01 27.95
N PHE A 540 4.05 -14.15 28.28
CA PHE A 540 4.75 -13.32 27.31
C PHE A 540 5.49 -14.18 26.28
N LEU A 541 6.30 -15.15 26.72
CA LEU A 541 7.09 -16.00 25.82
C LEU A 541 6.20 -16.79 24.86
N ARG A 542 5.13 -17.40 25.37
CA ARG A 542 4.15 -18.12 24.54
C ARG A 542 3.52 -17.23 23.49
N ASN A 543 3.07 -16.04 23.88
CA ASN A 543 2.48 -15.10 22.92
C ASN A 543 3.48 -14.59 21.89
N TYR A 544 4.71 -14.30 22.31
CA TYR A 544 5.75 -13.79 21.44
C TYR A 544 6.23 -14.83 20.43
N LEU A 545 6.61 -16.02 20.91
CA LEU A 545 7.09 -17.13 20.09
C LEU A 545 5.97 -17.70 19.21
N GLY A 546 4.76 -17.88 19.75
CA GLY A 546 3.60 -18.36 19.00
C GLY A 546 3.25 -17.43 17.84
N TYR A 547 3.22 -16.12 18.08
CA TYR A 547 2.99 -15.13 17.03
C TYR A 547 4.07 -15.18 15.93
N LEU A 548 5.34 -15.24 16.32
CA LEU A 548 6.47 -15.32 15.38
C LEU A 548 6.44 -16.59 14.54
N ARG A 549 6.10 -17.72 15.15
CA ARG A 549 5.97 -19.01 14.47
C ARG A 549 4.82 -19.01 13.46
N ASP A 550 3.64 -18.55 13.86
CA ASP A 550 2.48 -18.56 12.94
C ASP A 550 2.62 -17.57 11.79
N CYS A 551 3.30 -16.44 12.04
CA CYS A 551 3.73 -15.55 10.96
C CYS A 551 4.60 -16.30 9.95
N GLU A 552 5.60 -17.04 10.41
CA GLU A 552 6.49 -17.81 9.55
C GLU A 552 5.78 -18.95 8.79
N GLU A 553 4.99 -19.78 9.49
CA GLU A 553 4.24 -20.89 8.87
C GLU A 553 3.30 -20.41 7.75
N GLN A 554 2.83 -19.15 7.84
CA GLN A 554 1.97 -18.52 6.84
C GLN A 554 2.72 -17.61 5.85
N ASN A 555 4.06 -17.57 5.90
CA ASN A 555 4.90 -16.70 5.09
C ASN A 555 4.51 -15.21 5.20
N ILE A 556 4.18 -14.78 6.42
CA ILE A 556 3.79 -13.44 6.79
C ILE A 556 4.92 -12.81 7.62
N GLN A 557 5.26 -11.56 7.32
CA GLN A 557 6.25 -10.83 8.11
C GLN A 557 5.65 -10.39 9.46
N PRO A 558 6.33 -10.54 10.61
CA PRO A 558 5.80 -10.07 11.89
C PRO A 558 5.56 -8.55 11.91
N SER A 559 4.38 -8.12 12.37
CA SER A 559 4.06 -6.69 12.51
C SER A 559 4.84 -6.10 13.68
N VAL A 560 5.58 -5.01 13.41
CA VAL A 560 6.31 -4.30 14.47
C VAL A 560 5.38 -3.72 15.54
N PHE A 561 4.11 -3.42 15.22
CA PHE A 561 3.15 -2.91 16.21
C PHE A 561 2.66 -4.03 17.13
N GLN A 562 2.41 -5.23 16.60
CA GLN A 562 2.10 -6.40 17.41
C GLN A 562 3.31 -6.78 18.27
N LEU A 563 4.52 -6.81 17.71
CA LEU A 563 5.74 -7.08 18.48
C LEU A 563 5.95 -6.02 19.57
N ALA A 564 5.79 -4.74 19.28
CA ALA A 564 5.87 -3.67 20.27
C ALA A 564 4.81 -3.84 21.38
N LEU A 565 3.60 -4.29 21.04
CA LEU A 565 2.53 -4.55 22.00
C LEU A 565 2.81 -5.75 22.91
N LEU A 566 3.33 -6.86 22.36
CA LEU A 566 3.74 -8.04 23.14
C LEU A 566 4.95 -7.73 24.03
N SER A 567 5.98 -7.10 23.46
CA SER A 567 7.16 -6.61 24.17
C SER A 567 6.82 -5.66 25.32
N TRP A 568 5.82 -4.80 25.14
CA TRP A 568 5.31 -3.95 26.21
C TRP A 568 4.64 -4.75 27.34
N GLY A 569 3.92 -5.82 27.00
CA GLY A 569 3.33 -6.75 27.96
C GLY A 569 4.38 -7.51 28.79
N GLY A 570 5.49 -7.89 28.14
CA GLY A 570 6.61 -8.57 28.79
C GLY A 570 7.61 -7.66 29.51
N ASP A 571 7.33 -6.36 29.62
CA ASP A 571 8.27 -5.34 30.12
C ASP A 571 9.68 -5.40 29.47
N THR A 572 9.72 -5.90 28.23
CA THR A 572 10.92 -6.27 27.45
C THR A 572 10.91 -5.46 26.17
N LEU A 573 11.43 -4.23 26.22
CA LEU A 573 11.33 -3.27 25.12
C LEU A 573 12.46 -3.46 24.11
N LEU A 574 12.11 -3.49 22.83
CA LEU A 574 13.09 -3.46 21.73
C LEU A 574 13.84 -2.13 21.76
N SER A 575 15.16 -2.17 21.67
CA SER A 575 15.99 -0.99 21.88
C SER A 575 16.76 -0.62 20.61
N PRO A 576 16.70 0.65 20.14
CA PRO A 576 17.72 1.20 19.24
C PRO A 576 19.07 1.34 19.99
N PRO A 577 20.16 1.82 19.37
CA PRO A 577 21.47 1.86 20.03
C PRO A 577 21.45 2.65 21.35
N TRP A 578 22.40 2.35 22.24
CA TRP A 578 22.49 2.73 23.66
C TRP A 578 22.40 4.24 23.99
N TRP A 579 22.40 5.13 23.01
CA TRP A 579 22.34 6.59 23.20
C TRP A 579 20.91 7.14 23.32
N VAL A 580 19.87 6.36 23.05
CA VAL A 580 18.47 6.82 23.15
C VAL A 580 18.01 6.84 24.62
N PRO A 581 17.51 7.98 25.15
CA PRO A 581 17.01 8.05 26.53
C PRO A 581 15.87 7.05 26.80
N LEU A 582 15.88 6.38 27.94
CA LEU A 582 14.88 5.34 28.24
C LEU A 582 13.42 5.87 28.26
N TRP A 583 13.22 7.11 28.69
CA TRP A 583 11.88 7.70 28.71
C TRP A 583 11.34 7.96 27.30
N THR A 584 12.19 8.36 26.33
CA THR A 584 11.77 8.51 24.93
C THR A 584 11.47 7.15 24.32
N LEU A 585 12.28 6.14 24.64
CA LEU A 585 12.05 4.76 24.21
C LEU A 585 10.72 4.21 24.71
N ARG A 586 10.40 4.42 25.99
CA ARG A 586 9.11 4.03 26.59
C ARG A 586 7.93 4.79 25.96
N LEU A 587 8.05 6.10 25.76
CA LEU A 587 6.99 6.87 25.11
C LEU A 587 6.74 6.39 23.68
N PHE A 588 7.81 6.17 22.92
CA PHE A 588 7.72 5.67 21.55
C PHE A 588 7.07 4.28 21.49
N HIS A 589 7.52 3.35 22.34
CA HIS A 589 6.90 2.01 22.43
C HIS A 589 5.44 2.08 22.88
N PHE A 590 5.10 2.96 23.82
CA PHE A 590 3.71 3.14 24.24
C PHE A 590 2.81 3.58 23.08
N VAL A 591 3.26 4.57 22.30
CA VAL A 591 2.53 5.05 21.13
C VAL A 591 2.38 3.94 20.09
N LEU A 592 3.47 3.23 19.75
CA LEU A 592 3.41 2.11 18.79
C LEU A 592 2.50 0.98 19.27
N ALA A 593 2.63 0.57 20.53
CA ALA A 593 1.88 -0.55 21.09
C ALA A 593 0.39 -0.21 21.27
N HIS A 594 0.07 0.87 21.97
CA HIS A 594 -1.28 1.13 22.45
C HIS A 594 -2.07 2.03 21.51
N MET A 595 -1.48 3.13 21.03
CA MET A 595 -2.19 4.02 20.13
C MET A 595 -2.30 3.40 18.75
N VAL A 596 -1.18 2.97 18.16
CA VAL A 596 -1.19 2.42 16.80
C VAL A 596 -1.62 0.97 16.80
N GLY A 597 -0.90 0.09 17.50
CA GLY A 597 -1.16 -1.35 17.49
C GLY A 597 -2.54 -1.71 18.01
N ARG A 598 -2.85 -1.38 19.26
CA ARG A 598 -4.11 -1.77 19.90
C ARG A 598 -5.30 -0.95 19.43
N PHE A 599 -5.22 0.38 19.48
CA PHE A 599 -6.39 1.23 19.22
C PHE A 599 -6.71 1.38 17.73
N PHE A 600 -5.73 1.71 16.88
CA PHE A 600 -5.98 1.87 15.44
C PHE A 600 -5.98 0.55 14.67
N LEU A 601 -5.06 -0.36 15.00
CA LEU A 601 -4.88 -1.61 14.26
C LEU A 601 -5.53 -2.82 14.91
N GLY A 602 -6.17 -2.69 16.08
CA GLY A 602 -6.92 -3.76 16.74
C GLY A 602 -6.09 -4.97 17.18
N TYR A 603 -4.77 -4.84 17.32
CA TYR A 603 -3.90 -5.90 17.84
C TYR A 603 -4.15 -6.16 19.32
N GLN A 604 -3.93 -7.40 19.76
CA GLN A 604 -4.15 -7.80 21.15
C GLN A 604 -2.83 -7.96 21.91
N ALA A 605 -2.86 -7.64 23.20
CA ALA A 605 -1.70 -7.81 24.09
C ALA A 605 -1.46 -9.29 24.46
N SER A 606 -2.44 -10.14 24.22
CA SER A 606 -2.37 -11.59 24.38
C SER A 606 -3.44 -12.25 23.50
N TYR A 607 -3.18 -13.48 23.08
CA TYR A 607 -4.06 -14.35 22.32
C TYR A 607 -4.26 -15.65 23.13
N GLU A 608 -5.51 -16.06 23.31
CA GLU A 608 -5.86 -17.23 24.13
C GLU A 608 -5.32 -18.53 23.51
N GLU A 609 -5.17 -18.55 22.19
CA GLU A 609 -4.60 -19.64 21.41
C GLU A 609 -3.13 -19.92 21.81
N TYR A 610 -2.36 -18.88 22.16
CA TYR A 610 -0.96 -19.05 22.55
C TYR A 610 -0.79 -19.27 24.05
N SER A 611 -1.55 -18.53 24.85
CA SER A 611 -1.51 -18.60 26.31
C SER A 611 -2.92 -18.37 26.85
N PRO A 612 -3.55 -19.37 27.51
CA PRO A 612 -4.86 -19.18 28.10
C PRO A 612 -4.80 -18.04 29.11
N ARG A 613 -5.85 -17.22 29.17
CA ARG A 613 -6.01 -16.31 30.31
C ARG A 613 -6.01 -17.17 31.58
N MET A 614 -5.01 -16.97 32.44
CA MET A 614 -5.14 -17.37 33.84
C MET A 614 -6.35 -16.62 34.39
N THR A 615 -7.47 -17.32 34.50
CA THR A 615 -8.69 -16.83 35.12
C THR A 615 -8.41 -16.66 36.61
N GLY A 616 -7.95 -15.47 37.01
CA GLY A 616 -7.69 -15.21 38.43
C GLY A 616 -7.01 -13.88 38.68
N GLY A 617 -7.78 -12.80 38.76
CA GLY A 617 -7.31 -11.59 39.43
C GLY A 617 -6.96 -11.89 40.90
N ARG A 618 -5.88 -11.28 41.39
CA ARG A 618 -5.49 -11.11 42.80
C ARG A 618 -5.71 -12.32 43.72
N GLY A 619 -4.61 -13.01 44.01
CA GLY A 619 -4.34 -13.57 45.33
C GLY A 619 -5.28 -14.69 45.79
N THR A 620 -4.91 -15.93 45.51
CA THR A 620 -4.90 -17.00 46.51
C THR A 620 -4.20 -18.22 45.92
N LEU A 621 -3.12 -18.66 46.57
CA LEU A 621 -2.68 -20.04 46.47
C LEU A 621 -3.86 -20.93 46.83
N LYS A 622 -4.47 -21.60 45.86
CA LYS A 622 -5.17 -22.84 46.11
C LYS A 622 -4.19 -23.97 45.81
N LYS A 623 -3.63 -24.52 46.89
CA LYS A 623 -3.06 -25.87 46.92
C LYS A 623 -3.99 -26.80 46.15
N MET A 624 -3.46 -27.48 45.15
CA MET A 624 -3.97 -28.77 44.70
C MET A 624 -2.76 -29.70 44.56
N THR A 625 -2.61 -30.49 45.62
CA THR A 625 -2.01 -31.84 45.75
C THR A 625 -0.80 -32.19 44.91
#